data_AF-A0A183N262-F1
#
_entry.id   AF-A0A183N262-F1
#
_cell.length_a   1.000
_cell.length_b   1.000
_cell.length_c   1.000
_cell.angle_alpha   90.00
_cell.angle_beta   90.00
_cell.angle_gamma   90.00
#
_symmetry.space_group_name_H-M   'P 1'
#
loop_
_entity.id
_entity.type
_entity.pdbx_description
1 polymer ?
#
loop_
_entity_poly.entity_id
_entity_poly.type
_entity_poly.pdbx_seq_one_letter_code
_entity_poly.pdbx_strand_id
1 'polypeptide(L)'
;MELNEFSFLPSQVFGSIDNQKLEERKSFVESEVYKSYGLDISNDWRSVSRASTLGIIATYEAFKQVRWKANSGYRAGVCFGVGLDGPNEVMNTSSGILAKKYSIIGPHALTRTLGNIPAAIISRIWGLRGPCMTVNTACAAGLHCIGEGFRMIQNNEADLVVTGACESPLNAWVIAAFCRLRALCTQFNDNPEKASRPFDSLRKGFVLSEGAATVVLQAWPPPDSFLMESFTETPKPIAEVIGFGRSGDAHHLVAPDTTGNGVLRSMLNAFRDSKLKHFNQIGHINCHATSTPVGDLTELSAIAQMFGEYFNPQYHTSVVINSIKGHLGHCLAAAGAIETVYAALSVNQNQICGNLNLHNPISISELLEVLNSNSSSSTSISSNEKCIDLFRNYAVLPRHDQTQVTWPDSHRRIVMTNSSGFGGTNGTLLISEWTD
;
A
#
# COMPACT_ATOMS: atom_id res chain seq x y z
N MET A 1 -8.94 -17.76 15.13
CA MET A 1 -9.14 -18.68 13.99
C MET A 1 -8.58 -20.02 14.42
N GLU A 2 -9.35 -21.09 14.34
CA GLU A 2 -8.82 -22.43 14.61
C GLU A 2 -7.99 -22.87 13.40
N LEU A 3 -6.71 -23.21 13.62
CA LEU A 3 -5.77 -23.67 12.57
C LEU A 3 -6.32 -24.82 11.72
N ASN A 4 -7.29 -25.59 12.24
CA ASN A 4 -7.92 -26.70 11.55
C ASN A 4 -8.67 -26.27 10.28
N GLU A 5 -9.21 -25.04 10.21
CA GLU A 5 -9.95 -24.52 9.05
C GLU A 5 -9.08 -24.46 7.78
N PHE A 6 -7.76 -24.27 7.92
CA PHE A 6 -6.84 -24.08 6.79
C PHE A 6 -6.02 -25.32 6.45
N SER A 7 -6.12 -26.39 7.25
CA SER A 7 -5.25 -27.57 7.16
C SER A 7 -5.28 -28.29 5.80
N PHE A 8 -6.40 -28.20 5.08
CA PHE A 8 -6.58 -28.82 3.76
C PHE A 8 -6.06 -27.94 2.60
N LEU A 9 -5.65 -26.71 2.86
CA LEU A 9 -5.24 -25.76 1.84
C LEU A 9 -3.75 -25.90 1.49
N PRO A 10 -3.36 -25.66 0.22
CA PRO A 10 -1.96 -25.71 -0.18
C PRO A 10 -1.06 -24.69 0.53
N SER A 11 -1.56 -23.47 0.72
CA SER A 11 -0.88 -22.43 1.49
C SER A 11 -1.46 -22.35 2.89
N GLN A 12 -0.59 -22.41 3.90
CA GLN A 12 -0.95 -22.35 5.32
C GLN A 12 -0.25 -21.18 6.02
N VAL A 13 0.33 -20.25 5.25
CA VAL A 13 1.08 -19.10 5.77
C VAL A 13 0.32 -17.82 5.47
N PHE A 14 0.03 -17.04 6.52
CA PHE A 14 -0.62 -15.74 6.41
C PHE A 14 -0.22 -14.82 7.58
N GLY A 15 -0.23 -13.51 7.35
CA GLY A 15 -0.08 -12.51 8.40
C GLY A 15 -1.43 -12.16 9.02
N SER A 16 -1.59 -12.35 10.33
CA SER A 16 -2.84 -12.02 11.04
C SER A 16 -2.59 -11.09 12.22
N ILE A 17 -3.59 -10.27 12.51
CA ILE A 17 -3.67 -9.46 13.72
C ILE A 17 -4.37 -10.29 14.79
N ASP A 18 -3.75 -10.37 15.96
CA ASP A 18 -4.29 -11.14 17.08
C ASP A 18 -5.70 -10.65 17.48
N ASN A 19 -6.63 -11.59 17.64
CA ASN A 19 -8.03 -11.27 17.93
C ASN A 19 -8.23 -10.62 19.30
N GLN A 20 -7.49 -11.09 20.31
CA GLN A 20 -7.61 -10.55 21.66
C GLN A 20 -7.10 -9.10 21.68
N LYS A 21 -5.92 -8.85 21.08
CA LYS A 21 -5.37 -7.51 20.94
C LYS A 21 -6.30 -6.58 20.15
N LEU A 22 -6.98 -7.10 19.12
CA LEU A 22 -7.96 -6.30 18.38
C LEU A 22 -9.15 -5.89 19.26
N GLU A 23 -9.71 -6.79 20.06
CA GLU A 23 -10.83 -6.47 20.95
C GLU A 23 -10.44 -5.51 22.08
N GLU A 24 -9.24 -5.67 22.64
CA GLU A 24 -8.65 -4.70 23.57
C GLU A 24 -8.51 -3.31 22.91
N ARG A 25 -8.04 -3.27 21.66
CA ARG A 25 -7.89 -2.03 20.90
C ARG A 25 -9.21 -1.37 20.56
N LYS A 26 -10.25 -2.13 20.21
CA LYS A 26 -11.62 -1.61 19.98
C LYS A 26 -12.16 -0.93 21.23
N SER A 27 -12.06 -1.60 22.38
CA SER A 27 -12.51 -1.06 23.67
C SER A 27 -11.78 0.22 24.04
N PHE A 28 -10.46 0.27 23.79
CA PHE A 28 -9.65 1.47 23.99
C PHE A 28 -10.09 2.62 23.08
N VAL A 29 -10.24 2.38 21.77
CA VAL A 29 -10.65 3.41 20.81
C VAL A 29 -12.05 3.93 21.12
N GLU A 30 -12.98 3.07 21.49
CA GLU A 30 -14.34 3.45 21.92
C GLU A 30 -14.30 4.43 23.10
N SER A 31 -13.55 4.10 24.16
CA SER A 31 -13.38 4.97 25.33
C SER A 31 -12.76 6.32 24.94
N GLU A 32 -11.75 6.33 24.08
CA GLU A 32 -11.03 7.55 23.71
C GLU A 32 -11.84 8.44 22.76
N VAL A 33 -12.61 7.85 21.85
CA VAL A 33 -13.54 8.58 20.97
C VAL A 33 -14.66 9.21 21.80
N TYR A 34 -15.24 8.46 22.75
CA TYR A 34 -16.24 9.00 23.67
C TYR A 34 -15.68 10.16 24.51
N LYS A 35 -14.47 9.99 25.07
CA LYS A 35 -13.81 11.03 25.87
C LYS A 35 -13.49 12.29 25.07
N SER A 36 -13.04 12.14 23.82
CA SER A 36 -12.55 13.26 23.00
C SER A 36 -13.68 13.98 22.25
N TYR A 37 -14.72 13.27 21.84
CA TYR A 37 -15.76 13.78 20.93
C TYR A 37 -17.18 13.64 21.48
N GLY A 38 -17.37 13.02 22.65
CA GLY A 38 -18.70 12.75 23.22
C GLY A 38 -19.53 11.76 22.41
N LEU A 39 -18.90 10.99 21.51
CA LEU A 39 -19.58 10.07 20.59
C LEU A 39 -19.43 8.62 21.05
N ASP A 40 -20.55 7.94 21.27
CA ASP A 40 -20.59 6.50 21.51
C ASP A 40 -20.60 5.74 20.16
N ILE A 41 -19.56 4.91 19.96
CA ILE A 41 -19.37 4.10 18.76
C ILE A 41 -19.52 2.59 19.03
N SER A 42 -19.94 2.20 20.24
CA SER A 42 -20.04 0.79 20.65
C SER A 42 -20.93 -0.06 19.72
N ASN A 43 -22.02 0.53 19.23
CA ASN A 43 -22.93 -0.12 18.27
C ASN A 43 -22.37 -0.16 16.85
N ASP A 44 -21.48 0.77 16.48
CA ASP A 44 -20.93 0.85 15.14
C ASP A 44 -20.07 -0.40 14.84
N TRP A 45 -19.38 -0.97 15.84
CA TRP A 45 -18.63 -2.23 15.70
C TRP A 45 -19.47 -3.41 15.18
N ARG A 46 -20.77 -3.44 15.47
CA ARG A 46 -21.67 -4.48 14.97
C ARG A 46 -22.04 -4.26 13.51
N SER A 47 -21.98 -3.02 13.04
CA SER A 47 -22.41 -2.66 11.68
C SER A 47 -21.33 -2.83 10.62
N VAL A 48 -20.06 -2.93 11.04
CA VAL A 48 -18.91 -2.93 10.13
C VAL A 48 -18.18 -4.26 10.11
N SER A 49 -17.42 -4.50 9.04
CA SER A 49 -16.58 -5.68 8.90
C SER A 49 -15.32 -5.60 9.78
N ARG A 50 -14.59 -6.71 9.87
CA ARG A 50 -13.26 -6.73 10.49
C ARG A 50 -12.28 -5.79 9.76
N ALA A 51 -12.31 -5.72 8.43
CA ALA A 51 -11.46 -4.80 7.68
C ALA A 51 -11.77 -3.34 8.05
N SER A 52 -13.04 -2.96 8.02
CA SER A 52 -13.50 -1.63 8.44
C SER A 52 -13.11 -1.30 9.89
N THR A 53 -13.15 -2.28 10.80
CA THR A 53 -12.67 -2.12 12.19
C THR A 53 -11.20 -1.72 12.24
N LEU A 54 -10.35 -2.39 11.46
CA LEU A 54 -8.92 -2.02 11.34
C LEU A 54 -8.76 -0.60 10.80
N GLY A 55 -9.57 -0.21 9.80
CA GLY A 55 -9.57 1.16 9.25
C GLY A 55 -9.93 2.22 10.29
N ILE A 56 -10.93 1.98 11.13
CA ILE A 56 -11.31 2.89 12.23
C ILE A 56 -10.15 3.03 13.22
N ILE A 57 -9.51 1.92 13.63
CA ILE A 57 -8.39 1.96 14.58
C ILE A 57 -7.20 2.73 14.00
N ALA A 58 -6.82 2.45 12.75
CA ALA A 58 -5.74 3.16 12.08
C ALA A 58 -6.03 4.67 11.94
N THR A 59 -7.30 5.03 11.70
CA THR A 59 -7.71 6.43 11.61
C THR A 59 -7.66 7.13 12.96
N TYR A 60 -8.08 6.46 14.03
CA TYR A 60 -7.92 6.98 15.39
C TYR A 60 -6.44 7.27 15.70
N GLU A 61 -5.52 6.37 15.32
CA GLU A 61 -4.08 6.56 15.53
C GLU A 61 -3.54 7.77 14.76
N ALA A 62 -3.93 7.91 13.48
CA ALA A 62 -3.56 9.05 12.67
C ALA A 62 -4.12 10.37 13.24
N PHE A 63 -5.38 10.39 13.69
CA PHE A 63 -5.99 11.57 14.30
C PHE A 63 -5.42 11.93 15.67
N LYS A 64 -4.99 10.94 16.45
CA LYS A 64 -4.20 11.18 17.65
C LYS A 64 -2.86 11.83 17.31
N GLN A 65 -2.19 11.39 16.25
CA GLN A 65 -0.91 11.94 15.81
C GLN A 65 -1.03 13.39 15.35
N VAL A 66 -2.05 13.73 14.56
CA VAL A 66 -2.31 15.12 14.13
C VAL A 66 -3.06 15.96 15.16
N ARG A 67 -3.45 15.35 16.30
CA ARG A 67 -4.16 15.98 17.41
C ARG A 67 -5.47 16.64 16.99
N TRP A 68 -6.27 15.88 16.26
CA TRP A 68 -7.60 16.29 15.83
C TRP A 68 -8.53 16.59 17.02
N LYS A 69 -9.27 17.70 16.96
CA LYS A 69 -10.29 18.11 17.95
C LYS A 69 -11.73 18.01 17.43
N ALA A 70 -11.90 17.66 16.15
CA ALA A 70 -13.15 17.75 15.40
C ALA A 70 -13.62 19.19 15.13
N ASN A 71 -14.60 19.31 14.20
CA ASN A 71 -15.19 20.53 13.64
C ASN A 71 -14.43 21.18 12.46
N SER A 72 -14.32 20.45 11.35
CA SER A 72 -13.67 20.90 10.12
C SER A 72 -14.64 21.37 9.02
N GLY A 73 -15.90 21.60 9.38
CA GLY A 73 -16.91 22.12 8.46
C GLY A 73 -17.10 21.17 7.28
N TYR A 74 -17.02 21.69 6.06
CA TYR A 74 -17.28 20.95 4.81
C TYR A 74 -16.03 20.71 3.96
N ARG A 75 -14.83 21.04 4.47
CA ARG A 75 -13.57 20.97 3.70
C ARG A 75 -12.61 19.88 4.16
N ALA A 76 -13.03 19.03 5.10
CA ALA A 76 -12.32 17.80 5.44
C ALA A 76 -13.05 16.58 4.87
N GLY A 77 -12.40 15.83 3.99
CA GLY A 77 -12.93 14.65 3.32
C GLY A 77 -12.30 13.32 3.77
N VAL A 78 -12.76 12.25 3.14
CA VAL A 78 -12.30 10.87 3.28
C VAL A 78 -12.19 10.22 1.91
N CYS A 79 -11.03 9.66 1.59
CA CYS A 79 -10.85 8.74 0.48
C CYS A 79 -10.22 7.45 1.00
N PHE A 80 -11.01 6.42 1.26
CA PHE A 80 -10.54 5.22 1.97
C PHE A 80 -10.92 3.93 1.24
N GLY A 81 -9.93 3.06 1.01
CA GLY A 81 -10.05 1.85 0.20
C GLY A 81 -10.25 0.56 1.00
N VAL A 82 -10.84 -0.44 0.35
CA VAL A 82 -10.86 -1.85 0.75
C VAL A 82 -10.97 -2.69 -0.52
N GLY A 83 -10.25 -3.82 -0.58
CA GLY A 83 -10.23 -4.67 -1.76
C GLY A 83 -11.38 -5.67 -1.71
N LEU A 84 -11.41 -6.48 -0.67
CA LEU A 84 -12.38 -7.54 -0.43
C LEU A 84 -13.08 -7.33 0.90
N ASP A 85 -14.19 -6.58 0.89
CA ASP A 85 -14.99 -6.40 2.10
C ASP A 85 -16.07 -7.49 2.26
N GLY A 86 -16.20 -7.98 3.50
CA GLY A 86 -17.26 -8.91 3.88
C GLY A 86 -17.25 -10.35 3.32
N PRO A 87 -16.16 -10.96 2.79
CA PRO A 87 -16.23 -12.36 2.35
C PRO A 87 -16.65 -13.30 3.50
N ASN A 88 -16.26 -13.00 4.74
CA ASN A 88 -16.70 -13.72 5.94
C ASN A 88 -18.22 -13.61 6.15
N GLU A 89 -18.80 -12.42 5.96
CA GLU A 89 -20.24 -12.20 6.11
C GLU A 89 -21.02 -13.00 5.05
N VAL A 90 -20.54 -12.99 3.80
CA VAL A 90 -21.15 -13.77 2.71
C VAL A 90 -21.10 -15.26 3.01
N MET A 91 -19.96 -15.79 3.45
CA MET A 91 -19.83 -17.21 3.77
C MET A 91 -20.71 -17.63 4.96
N ASN A 92 -20.70 -16.85 6.04
CA ASN A 92 -21.48 -17.16 7.24
C ASN A 92 -22.99 -17.16 6.98
N THR A 93 -23.46 -16.27 6.10
CA THR A 93 -24.88 -16.15 5.76
C THR A 93 -25.33 -17.03 4.59
N SER A 94 -24.39 -17.58 3.80
CA SER A 94 -24.68 -18.42 2.62
C SER A 94 -25.54 -19.65 2.95
N SER A 95 -25.28 -20.29 4.09
CA SER A 95 -26.06 -21.43 4.58
C SER A 95 -27.54 -21.08 4.78
N GLY A 96 -27.84 -19.84 5.19
CA GLY A 96 -29.20 -19.34 5.35
C GLY A 96 -29.93 -19.17 4.02
N ILE A 97 -29.23 -18.70 2.98
CA ILE A 97 -29.79 -18.62 1.63
C ILE A 97 -30.13 -20.01 1.10
N LEU A 98 -29.19 -20.96 1.21
CA LEU A 98 -29.40 -22.35 0.77
C LEU A 98 -30.53 -23.03 1.54
N ALA A 99 -30.64 -22.77 2.84
CA ALA A 99 -31.71 -23.25 3.69
C ALA A 99 -33.03 -22.45 3.56
N LYS A 100 -33.07 -21.39 2.74
CA LYS A 100 -34.20 -20.45 2.59
C LYS A 100 -34.69 -19.84 3.92
N LYS A 101 -33.76 -19.53 4.83
CA LYS A 101 -34.02 -18.94 6.17
C LYS A 101 -33.55 -17.49 6.22
N TYR A 102 -34.48 -16.56 6.01
CA TYR A 102 -34.21 -15.12 6.04
C TYR A 102 -33.60 -14.64 7.37
N SER A 103 -34.02 -15.22 8.50
CA SER A 103 -33.58 -14.82 9.85
C SER A 103 -32.09 -15.05 10.13
N ILE A 104 -31.38 -15.80 9.29
CA ILE A 104 -29.91 -15.98 9.40
C ILE A 104 -29.16 -14.75 8.88
N ILE A 105 -29.78 -13.98 7.99
CA ILE A 105 -29.17 -12.77 7.43
C ILE A 105 -29.40 -11.63 8.43
N GLY A 106 -28.32 -11.21 9.09
CA GLY A 106 -28.38 -10.10 10.04
C GLY A 106 -28.65 -8.75 9.36
N PRO A 107 -29.15 -7.74 10.10
CA PRO A 107 -29.43 -6.41 9.56
C PRO A 107 -28.19 -5.67 9.04
N HIS A 108 -27.00 -6.12 9.42
CA HIS A 108 -25.71 -5.52 9.02
C HIS A 108 -25.03 -6.25 7.86
N ALA A 109 -25.65 -7.27 7.26
CA ALA A 109 -25.00 -8.06 6.20
C ALA A 109 -24.53 -7.19 5.03
N LEU A 110 -25.34 -6.19 4.64
CA LEU A 110 -24.96 -5.22 3.60
C LEU A 110 -23.88 -4.25 4.06
N THR A 111 -24.02 -3.67 5.26
CA THR A 111 -23.02 -2.72 5.77
C THR A 111 -21.67 -3.37 6.08
N ARG A 112 -21.61 -4.70 6.18
CA ARG A 112 -20.36 -5.45 6.32
C ARG A 112 -19.74 -5.91 4.99
N THR A 113 -20.38 -5.64 3.86
CA THR A 113 -19.96 -6.13 2.52
C THR A 113 -19.80 -5.02 1.49
N LEU A 114 -20.40 -3.84 1.70
CA LEU A 114 -20.26 -2.71 0.80
C LEU A 114 -18.87 -2.06 0.93
N GLY A 115 -18.11 -2.05 -0.17
CA GLY A 115 -16.73 -1.55 -0.17
C GLY A 115 -16.57 -0.07 0.20
N ASN A 116 -17.63 0.74 0.19
CA ASN A 116 -17.56 2.15 0.61
C ASN A 116 -17.74 2.37 2.12
N ILE A 117 -18.05 1.32 2.89
CA ILE A 117 -18.33 1.43 4.33
C ILE A 117 -17.12 1.91 5.14
N PRO A 118 -15.88 1.47 4.89
CA PRO A 118 -14.71 2.03 5.59
C PRO A 118 -14.64 3.56 5.51
N ALA A 119 -14.84 4.15 4.33
CA ALA A 119 -14.85 5.60 4.17
C ALA A 119 -16.03 6.26 4.89
N ALA A 120 -17.23 5.68 4.76
CA ALA A 120 -18.45 6.22 5.36
C ALA A 120 -18.41 6.20 6.90
N ILE A 121 -17.92 5.11 7.51
CA ILE A 121 -17.85 5.03 8.97
C ILE A 121 -16.77 5.96 9.53
N ILE A 122 -15.63 6.12 8.85
CA ILE A 122 -14.62 7.11 9.20
C ILE A 122 -15.21 8.53 9.12
N SER A 123 -15.91 8.86 8.03
CA SER A 123 -16.59 10.15 7.89
C SER A 123 -17.57 10.42 9.03
N ARG A 124 -18.41 9.42 9.37
CA ARG A 124 -19.38 9.50 10.47
C ARG A 124 -18.71 9.75 11.82
N ILE A 125 -17.71 8.94 12.19
CA ILE A 125 -17.11 8.98 13.54
C ILE A 125 -16.44 10.33 13.81
N TRP A 126 -15.76 10.92 12.82
CA TRP A 126 -15.02 12.17 12.99
C TRP A 126 -15.66 13.40 12.35
N GLY A 127 -16.89 13.28 11.87
CA GLY A 127 -17.67 14.39 11.33
C GLY A 127 -17.06 15.03 10.07
N LEU A 128 -16.45 14.22 9.19
CA LEU A 128 -15.76 14.69 7.99
C LEU A 128 -16.78 14.84 6.85
N ARG A 129 -17.15 16.09 6.51
CA ARG A 129 -18.28 16.40 5.61
C ARG A 129 -17.88 16.89 4.22
N GLY A 130 -16.59 16.79 3.87
CA GLY A 130 -16.09 17.00 2.51
C GLY A 130 -16.32 15.80 1.60
N PRO A 131 -15.52 15.64 0.52
CA PRO A 131 -15.58 14.47 -0.35
C PRO A 131 -15.49 13.17 0.45
N CYS A 132 -16.40 12.22 0.25
CA CYS A 132 -16.39 10.93 0.93
C CYS A 132 -16.51 9.82 -0.13
N MET A 133 -15.40 9.16 -0.43
CA MET A 133 -15.36 8.14 -1.49
C MET A 133 -14.39 7.00 -1.19
N THR A 134 -14.47 5.97 -2.03
CA THR A 134 -13.63 4.78 -1.98
C THR A 134 -13.11 4.49 -3.37
N VAL A 135 -11.81 4.21 -3.47
CA VAL A 135 -11.19 3.67 -4.69
C VAL A 135 -10.89 2.19 -4.45
N ASN A 136 -11.37 1.34 -5.35
CA ASN A 136 -11.01 -0.08 -5.38
C ASN A 136 -10.28 -0.40 -6.68
N THR A 137 -8.96 -0.48 -6.57
CA THR A 137 -8.05 -0.88 -7.64
C THR A 137 -7.18 -2.03 -7.16
N ALA A 138 -7.83 -3.04 -6.56
CA ALA A 138 -7.18 -4.20 -5.97
C ALA A 138 -6.02 -3.78 -5.03
N CYS A 139 -4.84 -4.38 -5.19
CA CYS A 139 -3.69 -4.13 -4.33
C CYS A 139 -3.13 -2.70 -4.37
N ALA A 140 -3.45 -1.92 -5.41
CA ALA A 140 -3.05 -0.52 -5.53
C ALA A 140 -4.00 0.46 -4.82
N ALA A 141 -5.13 -0.02 -4.29
CA ALA A 141 -6.22 0.83 -3.78
C ALA A 141 -5.79 1.83 -2.71
N GLY A 142 -4.99 1.42 -1.71
CA GLY A 142 -4.53 2.32 -0.66
C GLY A 142 -3.64 3.44 -1.17
N LEU A 143 -2.72 3.15 -2.10
CA LEU A 143 -1.87 4.16 -2.73
C LEU A 143 -2.71 5.10 -3.59
N HIS A 144 -3.65 4.57 -4.39
CA HIS A 144 -4.56 5.41 -5.16
C HIS A 144 -5.45 6.28 -4.29
N CYS A 145 -5.93 5.81 -3.14
CA CYS A 145 -6.70 6.64 -2.22
C CYS A 145 -5.89 7.85 -1.71
N ILE A 146 -4.60 7.66 -1.42
CA ILE A 146 -3.69 8.75 -1.04
C ILE A 146 -3.44 9.69 -2.23
N GLY A 147 -3.21 9.14 -3.43
CA GLY A 147 -3.05 9.93 -4.65
C GLY A 147 -4.28 10.76 -5.01
N GLU A 148 -5.49 10.20 -4.90
CA GLU A 148 -6.73 10.94 -5.13
C GLU A 148 -6.93 12.01 -4.05
N GLY A 149 -6.63 11.74 -2.77
CA GLY A 149 -6.68 12.77 -1.72
C GLY A 149 -5.70 13.92 -1.99
N PHE A 150 -4.50 13.62 -2.50
CA PHE A 150 -3.55 14.62 -2.98
C PHE A 150 -4.15 15.46 -4.13
N ARG A 151 -4.81 14.84 -5.11
CA ARG A 151 -5.49 15.56 -6.20
C ARG A 151 -6.68 16.38 -5.73
N MET A 152 -7.49 15.89 -4.80
CA MET A 152 -8.61 16.63 -4.20
C MET A 152 -8.11 17.93 -3.56
N ILE A 153 -6.99 17.87 -2.83
CA ILE A 153 -6.38 19.05 -2.22
C ILE A 153 -5.82 20.00 -3.29
N GLN A 154 -5.08 19.48 -4.28
CA GLN A 154 -4.56 20.30 -5.39
C GLN A 154 -5.66 20.99 -6.20
N ASN A 155 -6.82 20.35 -6.36
CA ASN A 155 -7.98 20.87 -7.06
C ASN A 155 -8.90 21.74 -6.18
N ASN A 156 -8.49 22.02 -4.94
CA ASN A 156 -9.25 22.84 -3.98
C ASN A 156 -10.63 22.26 -3.57
N GLU A 157 -10.82 20.95 -3.71
CA GLU A 157 -12.04 20.24 -3.31
C GLU A 157 -12.11 20.01 -1.79
N ALA A 158 -10.95 19.94 -1.13
CA ALA A 158 -10.80 19.79 0.31
C ALA A 158 -9.47 20.41 0.78
N ASP A 159 -9.39 20.83 2.05
CA ASP A 159 -8.13 21.28 2.66
C ASP A 159 -7.45 20.16 3.46
N LEU A 160 -8.23 19.16 3.87
CA LEU A 160 -7.77 17.97 4.56
C LEU A 160 -8.49 16.75 4.01
N VAL A 161 -7.77 15.66 3.77
CA VAL A 161 -8.36 14.39 3.35
C VAL A 161 -7.77 13.27 4.18
N VAL A 162 -8.62 12.53 4.87
CA VAL A 162 -8.24 11.26 5.48
C VAL A 162 -8.16 10.21 4.39
N THR A 163 -6.96 9.68 4.16
CA THR A 163 -6.70 8.71 3.11
C THR A 163 -6.14 7.43 3.67
N GLY A 164 -6.30 6.33 2.94
CA GLY A 164 -5.72 5.05 3.34
C GLY A 164 -6.51 3.89 2.80
N ALA A 165 -6.28 2.72 3.38
CA ALA A 165 -7.05 1.53 3.11
C ALA A 165 -6.94 0.51 4.25
N CYS A 166 -7.89 -0.40 4.29
CA CYS A 166 -7.93 -1.54 5.19
C CYS A 166 -8.19 -2.84 4.41
N GLU A 167 -7.69 -3.95 4.92
CA GLU A 167 -7.99 -5.28 4.39
C GLU A 167 -7.96 -6.30 5.52
N SER A 168 -8.93 -7.23 5.50
CA SER A 168 -8.94 -8.40 6.37
C SER A 168 -9.52 -9.60 5.61
N PRO A 169 -8.74 -10.18 4.69
CA PRO A 169 -9.24 -11.15 3.70
C PRO A 169 -9.13 -12.59 4.20
N LEU A 170 -8.76 -12.81 5.47
CA LEU A 170 -8.36 -14.12 5.98
C LEU A 170 -9.57 -15.03 6.22
N ASN A 171 -9.79 -15.95 5.27
CA ASN A 171 -10.68 -17.10 5.42
C ASN A 171 -10.36 -18.19 4.39
N ALA A 172 -10.92 -19.38 4.59
CA ALA A 172 -10.56 -20.54 3.78
C ALA A 172 -10.88 -20.36 2.29
N TRP A 173 -11.99 -19.69 1.96
CA TRP A 173 -12.39 -19.46 0.57
C TRP A 173 -11.42 -18.52 -0.15
N VAL A 174 -11.03 -17.41 0.47
CA VAL A 174 -10.10 -16.44 -0.13
C VAL A 174 -8.72 -17.08 -0.33
N ILE A 175 -8.20 -17.79 0.67
CA ILE A 175 -6.92 -18.49 0.55
C ILE A 175 -7.00 -19.56 -0.54
N ALA A 176 -8.08 -20.34 -0.60
CA ALA A 176 -8.29 -21.31 -1.67
C ALA A 176 -8.32 -20.64 -3.05
N ALA A 177 -9.04 -19.53 -3.20
CA ALA A 177 -9.16 -18.80 -4.46
C ALA A 177 -7.78 -18.30 -4.95
N PHE A 178 -6.97 -17.68 -4.08
CA PHE A 178 -5.63 -17.25 -4.46
C PHE A 178 -4.66 -18.42 -4.69
N CYS A 179 -4.81 -19.56 -3.98
CA CYS A 179 -4.07 -20.78 -4.29
C CYS A 179 -4.42 -21.30 -5.70
N ARG A 180 -5.70 -21.25 -6.10
CA ARG A 180 -6.14 -21.65 -7.45
C ARG A 180 -5.58 -20.73 -8.54
N LEU A 181 -5.34 -19.46 -8.23
CA LEU A 181 -4.62 -18.52 -9.09
C LEU A 181 -3.10 -18.72 -9.09
N ARG A 182 -2.57 -19.61 -8.24
CA ARG A 182 -1.13 -19.82 -8.01
C ARG A 182 -0.41 -18.53 -7.58
N ALA A 183 -1.12 -17.67 -6.83
CA ALA A 183 -0.61 -16.38 -6.39
C ALA A 183 0.07 -16.45 -5.02
N LEU A 184 -0.36 -17.39 -4.16
CA LEU A 184 0.20 -17.56 -2.81
C LEU A 184 1.43 -18.45 -2.80
N CYS A 185 2.33 -18.17 -1.85
CA CYS A 185 3.39 -19.10 -1.50
C CYS A 185 2.77 -20.37 -0.88
N THR A 186 2.98 -21.51 -1.53
CA THR A 186 2.58 -22.84 -1.00
C THR A 186 3.78 -23.63 -0.48
N GLN A 187 4.95 -23.00 -0.45
CA GLN A 187 6.17 -23.53 0.13
C GLN A 187 6.38 -22.84 1.48
N PHE A 188 7.25 -23.40 2.34
CA PHE A 188 7.55 -22.83 3.65
C PHE A 188 6.38 -22.83 4.66
N ASN A 189 5.39 -23.72 4.51
CA ASN A 189 4.36 -23.91 5.54
C ASN A 189 4.98 -24.27 6.91
N ASP A 190 6.08 -25.04 6.92
CA ASP A 190 6.80 -25.41 8.15
C ASP A 190 7.76 -24.30 8.66
N ASN A 191 8.00 -23.24 7.86
CA ASN A 191 8.90 -22.13 8.18
C ASN A 191 8.27 -20.80 7.70
N PRO A 192 7.09 -20.42 8.23
CA PRO A 192 6.27 -19.34 7.70
C PRO A 192 7.00 -18.00 7.62
N GLU A 193 7.93 -17.73 8.53
CA GLU A 193 8.77 -16.52 8.59
C GLU A 193 9.68 -16.34 7.37
N LYS A 194 9.94 -17.43 6.62
CA LYS A 194 10.78 -17.42 5.41
C LYS A 194 9.97 -17.34 4.13
N ALA A 195 8.64 -17.41 4.18
CA ALA A 195 7.79 -17.60 3.00
C ALA A 195 7.77 -16.37 2.08
N SER A 196 7.65 -15.16 2.64
CA SER A 196 7.67 -13.91 1.87
C SER A 196 9.11 -13.46 1.66
N ARG A 197 9.57 -13.45 0.41
CA ARG A 197 10.97 -13.17 0.03
C ARG A 197 11.05 -12.36 -1.27
N PRO A 198 10.68 -11.07 -1.25
CA PRO A 198 10.77 -10.23 -2.44
C PRO A 198 12.17 -10.27 -3.06
N PHE A 199 12.23 -10.37 -4.40
CA PHE A 199 13.45 -10.41 -5.20
C PHE A 199 14.38 -11.63 -5.01
N ASP A 200 14.06 -12.56 -4.12
CA ASP A 200 14.86 -13.77 -3.93
C ASP A 200 14.61 -14.78 -5.06
N SER A 201 15.63 -15.54 -5.46
CA SER A 201 15.55 -16.51 -6.55
C SER A 201 14.62 -17.68 -6.22
N LEU A 202 14.36 -17.94 -4.93
CA LEU A 202 13.44 -18.97 -4.47
C LEU A 202 12.02 -18.43 -4.21
N ARG A 203 11.70 -17.20 -4.60
CA ARG A 203 10.35 -16.63 -4.47
C ARG A 203 9.32 -17.41 -5.30
N LYS A 204 8.14 -17.68 -4.73
CA LYS A 204 7.12 -18.56 -5.33
C LYS A 204 5.67 -18.11 -5.07
N GLY A 205 5.45 -16.83 -4.78
CA GLY A 205 4.14 -16.29 -4.48
C GLY A 205 4.16 -15.46 -3.21
N PHE A 206 3.11 -14.67 -3.02
CA PHE A 206 3.01 -13.79 -1.86
C PHE A 206 2.45 -14.51 -0.63
N VAL A 207 2.69 -13.95 0.55
CA VAL A 207 2.02 -14.34 1.80
C VAL A 207 0.84 -13.40 2.00
N LEU A 208 -0.38 -13.93 2.12
CA LEU A 208 -1.57 -13.11 2.33
C LEU A 208 -1.58 -12.55 3.76
N SER A 209 -1.90 -11.27 3.92
CA SER A 209 -1.98 -10.64 5.25
C SER A 209 -3.19 -9.74 5.40
N GLU A 210 -3.50 -9.38 6.64
CA GLU A 210 -4.47 -8.32 6.97
C GLU A 210 -3.77 -7.09 7.57
N GLY A 211 -4.41 -5.93 7.46
CA GLY A 211 -3.89 -4.69 8.01
C GLY A 211 -4.67 -3.46 7.56
N ALA A 212 -4.33 -2.32 8.14
CA ALA A 212 -4.84 -1.02 7.71
C ALA A 212 -3.79 0.06 7.96
N ALA A 213 -3.87 1.14 7.19
CA ALA A 213 -3.09 2.34 7.41
C ALA A 213 -3.89 3.56 7.01
N THR A 214 -3.63 4.67 7.70
CA THR A 214 -4.28 5.95 7.48
C THR A 214 -3.24 7.06 7.42
N VAL A 215 -3.40 7.95 6.44
CA VAL A 215 -2.62 9.17 6.26
C VAL A 215 -3.59 10.34 6.24
N VAL A 216 -3.33 11.33 7.08
CA VAL A 216 -4.04 12.62 7.02
C VAL A 216 -3.26 13.53 6.10
N LEU A 217 -3.79 13.79 4.91
CA LEU A 217 -3.23 14.75 3.97
C LEU A 217 -3.82 16.13 4.22
N GLN A 218 -3.00 17.16 4.11
CA GLN A 218 -3.41 18.54 4.35
C GLN A 218 -2.73 19.49 3.36
N ALA A 219 -3.46 20.51 2.91
CA ALA A 219 -2.90 21.63 2.15
C ALA A 219 -1.82 22.37 2.98
N TRP A 220 -0.69 22.69 2.34
CA TRP A 220 0.40 23.43 2.98
C TRP A 220 0.85 24.65 2.15
N PRO A 221 1.01 25.85 2.76
CA PRO A 221 0.58 26.18 4.12
C PRO A 221 -0.96 26.10 4.25
N PRO A 222 -1.51 25.92 5.46
CA PRO A 222 -2.94 25.75 5.63
C PRO A 222 -3.72 27.01 5.18
N PRO A 223 -4.76 26.88 4.34
CA PRO A 223 -5.39 28.03 3.67
C PRO A 223 -6.32 28.87 4.57
N ASP A 224 -6.85 28.31 5.66
CA ASP A 224 -7.79 29.00 6.55
C ASP A 224 -7.51 28.69 8.04
N SER A 225 -7.77 29.69 8.88
CA SER A 225 -7.83 29.63 10.34
C SER A 225 -8.75 28.53 10.88
N PHE A 226 -9.88 28.26 10.22
CA PHE A 226 -10.85 27.29 10.71
C PHE A 226 -10.34 25.84 10.68
N LEU A 227 -9.51 25.49 9.69
CA LEU A 227 -8.81 24.20 9.70
C LEU A 227 -7.80 24.13 10.86
N MET A 228 -7.15 25.24 11.20
CA MET A 228 -6.25 25.30 12.35
C MET A 228 -6.97 25.13 13.68
N GLU A 229 -8.21 25.63 13.80
CA GLU A 229 -9.07 25.40 14.97
C GLU A 229 -9.48 23.93 15.14
N SER A 230 -9.41 23.13 14.07
CA SER A 230 -9.70 21.69 14.10
C SER A 230 -8.59 20.85 14.76
N PHE A 231 -7.45 21.46 15.12
CA PHE A 231 -6.33 20.80 15.78
C PHE A 231 -6.08 21.36 17.19
N THR A 232 -5.49 20.54 18.08
CA THR A 232 -5.07 21.07 19.38
C THR A 232 -3.91 22.05 19.25
N GLU A 233 -2.99 21.75 18.36
CA GLU A 233 -1.80 22.50 17.97
C GLU A 233 -1.51 22.11 16.52
N THR A 234 -1.00 23.04 15.70
CA THR A 234 -0.67 22.75 14.30
C THR A 234 0.39 21.65 14.22
N PRO A 235 0.07 20.47 13.65
CA PRO A 235 1.05 19.40 13.52
C PRO A 235 2.07 19.77 12.45
N LYS A 236 3.35 19.54 12.74
CA LYS A 236 4.39 19.62 11.71
C LYS A 236 4.20 18.48 10.70
N PRO A 237 4.25 18.74 9.39
CA PRO A 237 4.21 17.67 8.40
C PRO A 237 5.35 16.67 8.61
N ILE A 238 5.04 15.37 8.45
CA ILE A 238 6.04 14.29 8.54
C ILE A 238 6.82 14.19 7.22
N ALA A 239 6.13 14.38 6.11
CA ALA A 239 6.67 14.34 4.76
C ALA A 239 5.74 15.10 3.81
N GLU A 240 6.19 15.33 2.59
CA GLU A 240 5.43 15.98 1.52
C GLU A 240 5.18 15.00 0.38
N VAL A 241 3.94 14.92 -0.13
CA VAL A 241 3.65 14.24 -1.40
C VAL A 241 3.94 15.21 -2.53
N ILE A 242 4.94 14.90 -3.36
CA ILE A 242 5.41 15.78 -4.42
C ILE A 242 5.04 15.29 -5.82
N GLY A 243 4.62 14.04 -5.98
CA GLY A 243 4.20 13.52 -7.27
C GLY A 243 3.32 12.29 -7.16
N PHE A 244 2.35 12.18 -8.07
CA PHE A 244 1.45 11.03 -8.17
C PHE A 244 1.24 10.62 -9.63
N GLY A 245 1.50 9.34 -9.91
CA GLY A 245 1.32 8.70 -11.20
C GLY A 245 0.46 7.47 -11.11
N ARG A 246 -0.29 7.20 -12.18
CA ARG A 246 -1.12 6.01 -12.35
C ARG A 246 -1.09 5.53 -13.80
N SER A 247 -1.30 4.24 -14.01
CA SER A 247 -1.42 3.64 -15.33
C SER A 247 -2.26 2.35 -15.28
N GLY A 248 -2.69 1.87 -16.45
CA GLY A 248 -3.26 0.53 -16.60
C GLY A 248 -2.45 -0.29 -17.60
N ASP A 249 -2.27 -1.59 -17.39
CA ASP A 249 -1.53 -2.49 -18.29
C ASP A 249 -2.31 -2.76 -19.59
N ALA A 250 -3.64 -2.93 -19.47
CA ALA A 250 -4.52 -3.40 -20.54
C ALA A 250 -4.07 -4.74 -21.17
N HIS A 251 -3.52 -5.64 -20.34
CA HIS A 251 -2.92 -6.90 -20.77
C HIS A 251 -3.76 -8.13 -20.39
N HIS A 252 -3.91 -8.40 -19.10
CA HIS A 252 -4.60 -9.57 -18.59
C HIS A 252 -5.21 -9.28 -17.19
N LEU A 253 -6.24 -10.02 -16.80
CA LEU A 253 -6.95 -9.78 -15.53
C LEU A 253 -6.11 -10.09 -14.28
N VAL A 254 -5.23 -11.09 -14.36
CA VAL A 254 -4.42 -11.57 -13.22
C VAL A 254 -2.92 -11.44 -13.47
N ALA A 255 -2.42 -12.06 -14.53
CA ALA A 255 -1.02 -11.95 -14.93
C ALA A 255 -0.64 -10.48 -15.24
N PRO A 256 0.49 -9.98 -14.71
CA PRO A 256 1.00 -8.66 -15.06
C PRO A 256 1.50 -8.66 -16.51
N ASP A 257 1.59 -7.47 -17.10
CA ASP A 257 2.35 -7.29 -18.34
C ASP A 257 3.83 -7.65 -18.11
N THR A 258 4.31 -8.69 -18.80
CA THR A 258 5.68 -9.20 -18.67
C THR A 258 6.75 -8.22 -19.12
N THR A 259 6.37 -7.16 -19.84
CA THR A 259 7.28 -6.09 -20.26
C THR A 259 7.58 -5.08 -19.15
N GLY A 260 6.74 -5.04 -18.09
CA GLY A 260 6.77 -4.04 -17.04
C GLY A 260 6.32 -2.64 -17.48
N ASN A 261 5.75 -2.48 -18.69
CA ASN A 261 5.48 -1.17 -19.26
C ASN A 261 4.45 -0.35 -18.45
N GLY A 262 3.41 -0.98 -17.92
CA GLY A 262 2.44 -0.28 -17.06
C GLY A 262 3.09 0.29 -15.80
N VAL A 263 3.89 -0.51 -15.10
CA VAL A 263 4.65 -0.06 -13.92
C VAL A 263 5.58 1.10 -14.29
N LEU A 264 6.32 0.97 -15.39
CA LEU A 264 7.18 2.04 -15.91
C LEU A 264 6.39 3.35 -16.16
N ARG A 265 5.24 3.27 -16.86
CA ARG A 265 4.40 4.46 -17.12
C ARG A 265 3.89 5.10 -15.83
N SER A 266 3.53 4.30 -14.82
CA SER A 266 3.12 4.82 -13.52
C SER A 266 4.24 5.60 -12.84
N MET A 267 5.45 5.02 -12.80
CA MET A 267 6.65 5.69 -12.25
C MET A 267 6.99 6.96 -13.02
N LEU A 268 6.94 6.93 -14.36
CA LEU A 268 7.19 8.09 -15.22
C LEU A 268 6.17 9.21 -14.99
N ASN A 269 4.90 8.87 -14.83
CA ASN A 269 3.86 9.85 -14.56
C ASN A 269 4.09 10.54 -13.21
N ALA A 270 4.44 9.79 -12.16
CA ALA A 270 4.76 10.36 -10.85
C ALA A 270 6.04 11.22 -10.90
N PHE A 271 7.08 10.73 -11.58
CA PHE A 271 8.33 11.45 -11.75
C PHE A 271 8.14 12.78 -12.49
N ARG A 272 7.37 12.78 -13.58
CA ARG A 272 7.03 14.01 -14.33
C ARG A 272 6.20 14.98 -13.50
N ASP A 273 5.20 14.48 -12.78
CA ASP A 273 4.34 15.28 -11.89
C ASP A 273 5.16 15.99 -10.80
N SER A 274 6.19 15.32 -10.26
CA SER A 274 7.11 15.90 -9.27
C SER A 274 8.09 16.94 -9.80
N LYS A 275 8.18 17.09 -11.14
CA LYS A 275 9.10 18.02 -11.82
C LYS A 275 10.59 17.79 -11.49
N LEU A 276 10.95 16.64 -10.91
CA LEU A 276 12.35 16.21 -10.76
C LEU A 276 13.01 16.10 -12.14
N LYS A 277 14.33 16.32 -12.18
CA LYS A 277 15.11 16.36 -13.42
C LYS A 277 15.88 15.07 -13.65
N HIS A 278 16.38 14.47 -12.57
CA HIS A 278 17.21 13.27 -12.64
C HIS A 278 16.70 12.21 -11.67
N PHE A 279 16.77 10.95 -12.10
CA PHE A 279 16.24 9.83 -11.33
C PHE A 279 16.98 9.64 -10.00
N ASN A 280 18.27 9.96 -9.95
CA ASN A 280 19.08 9.89 -8.72
C ASN A 280 18.83 11.02 -7.71
N GLN A 281 17.84 11.88 -7.93
CA GLN A 281 17.26 12.68 -6.85
C GLN A 281 16.37 11.83 -5.93
N ILE A 282 15.95 10.64 -6.39
CA ILE A 282 15.25 9.65 -5.60
C ILE A 282 16.29 8.74 -4.96
N GLY A 283 16.37 8.75 -3.63
CA GLY A 283 17.34 7.95 -2.88
C GLY A 283 16.82 6.56 -2.50
N HIS A 284 15.50 6.35 -2.58
CA HIS A 284 14.85 5.12 -2.15
C HIS A 284 13.66 4.77 -3.04
N ILE A 285 13.52 3.50 -3.40
CA ILE A 285 12.32 2.93 -4.02
C ILE A 285 11.77 1.84 -3.11
N ASN A 286 10.59 2.07 -2.57
CA ASN A 286 9.77 1.06 -1.90
C ASN A 286 8.87 0.39 -2.94
N CYS A 287 9.23 -0.82 -3.31
CA CYS A 287 8.64 -1.58 -4.41
C CYS A 287 7.34 -2.27 -4.01
N HIS A 288 6.52 -2.56 -5.01
CA HIS A 288 5.36 -3.42 -4.86
C HIS A 288 5.78 -4.89 -4.61
N ALA A 289 6.88 -5.36 -5.18
CA ALA A 289 7.43 -6.71 -5.15
C ALA A 289 6.83 -7.63 -4.08
N THR A 290 6.01 -8.55 -4.55
CA THR A 290 5.14 -9.41 -3.73
C THR A 290 5.75 -10.78 -3.46
N SER A 291 7.02 -11.00 -3.82
CA SER A 291 7.64 -12.34 -3.82
C SER A 291 7.06 -13.24 -4.93
N THR A 292 6.58 -12.63 -6.03
CA THR A 292 6.12 -13.38 -7.21
C THR A 292 7.22 -13.40 -8.27
N PRO A 293 7.46 -14.54 -8.96
CA PRO A 293 8.53 -14.63 -9.97
C PRO A 293 8.43 -13.56 -11.06
N VAL A 294 7.24 -13.42 -11.65
CA VAL A 294 6.99 -12.47 -12.75
C VAL A 294 6.93 -11.04 -12.23
N GLY A 295 6.11 -10.76 -11.21
CA GLY A 295 5.89 -9.38 -10.73
C GLY A 295 7.14 -8.69 -10.21
N ASP A 296 7.95 -9.38 -9.40
CA ASP A 296 9.19 -8.81 -8.87
C ASP A 296 10.21 -8.54 -10.00
N LEU A 297 10.26 -9.44 -11.00
CA LEU A 297 11.19 -9.30 -12.13
C LEU A 297 10.78 -8.14 -13.06
N THR A 298 9.48 -8.01 -13.36
CA THR A 298 8.98 -6.94 -14.22
C THR A 298 9.12 -5.56 -13.56
N GLU A 299 8.90 -5.47 -12.26
CA GLU A 299 9.12 -4.22 -11.51
C GLU A 299 10.59 -3.81 -11.50
N LEU A 300 11.53 -4.72 -11.21
CA LEU A 300 12.96 -4.41 -11.30
C LEU A 300 13.38 -4.02 -12.72
N SER A 301 12.81 -4.65 -13.74
CA SER A 301 13.08 -4.31 -15.15
C SER A 301 12.56 -2.92 -15.51
N ALA A 302 11.40 -2.51 -14.97
CA ALA A 302 10.89 -1.15 -15.11
C ALA A 302 11.79 -0.13 -14.41
N ILE A 303 12.32 -0.47 -13.23
CA ILE A 303 13.28 0.38 -12.51
C ILE A 303 14.60 0.50 -13.31
N ALA A 304 15.11 -0.58 -13.87
CA ALA A 304 16.31 -0.55 -14.72
C ALA A 304 16.13 0.38 -15.95
N GLN A 305 14.94 0.41 -16.55
CA GLN A 305 14.61 1.37 -17.62
C GLN A 305 14.65 2.83 -17.12
N MET A 306 14.15 3.11 -15.92
CA MET A 306 14.27 4.45 -15.30
C MET A 306 15.74 4.86 -15.13
N PHE A 307 16.62 3.92 -14.77
CA PHE A 307 18.07 4.18 -14.74
C PHE A 307 18.62 4.53 -16.12
N GLY A 308 18.31 3.76 -17.16
CA GLY A 308 18.81 4.01 -18.51
C GLY A 308 18.41 5.37 -19.10
N GLU A 309 17.17 5.79 -18.83
CA GLU A 309 16.56 6.98 -19.43
C GLU A 309 16.76 8.27 -18.62
N TYR A 310 16.68 8.21 -17.29
CA TYR A 310 16.59 9.43 -16.44
C TYR A 310 17.71 9.57 -15.41
N PHE A 311 18.59 8.57 -15.26
CA PHE A 311 19.73 8.67 -14.34
C PHE A 311 20.84 9.54 -14.95
N ASN A 312 21.37 10.46 -14.16
CA ASN A 312 22.56 11.22 -14.54
C ASN A 312 23.80 10.68 -13.80
N PRO A 313 24.71 9.97 -14.48
CA PRO A 313 25.87 9.32 -13.84
C PRO A 313 26.88 10.30 -13.24
N GLN A 314 26.79 11.60 -13.54
CA GLN A 314 27.69 12.60 -12.96
C GLN A 314 27.52 12.75 -11.44
N TYR A 315 26.31 12.55 -10.90
CA TYR A 315 26.06 12.78 -9.48
C TYR A 315 26.43 11.60 -8.55
N HIS A 316 26.85 10.44 -9.09
CA HIS A 316 27.34 9.27 -8.34
C HIS A 316 26.49 8.79 -7.13
N THR A 317 25.24 9.23 -7.01
CA THR A 317 24.31 8.84 -5.94
C THR A 317 23.60 7.53 -6.29
N SER A 318 23.72 6.55 -5.39
CA SER A 318 23.00 5.27 -5.49
C SER A 318 21.52 5.41 -5.11
N VAL A 319 20.70 4.44 -5.55
CA VAL A 319 19.28 4.34 -5.19
C VAL A 319 19.05 3.03 -4.44
N VAL A 320 18.52 3.11 -3.23
CA VAL A 320 18.17 1.92 -2.43
C VAL A 320 16.83 1.37 -2.90
N ILE A 321 16.73 0.06 -3.07
CA ILE A 321 15.53 -0.65 -3.54
C ILE A 321 15.15 -1.70 -2.50
N ASN A 322 13.92 -1.63 -2.00
CA ASN A 322 13.40 -2.66 -1.10
C ASN A 322 11.92 -2.97 -1.32
N SER A 323 11.44 -4.00 -0.61
CA SER A 323 10.02 -4.26 -0.38
C SER A 323 9.81 -4.68 1.07
N ILE A 324 8.86 -4.03 1.74
CA ILE A 324 8.52 -4.35 3.13
C ILE A 324 7.62 -5.59 3.27
N LYS A 325 7.12 -6.14 2.15
CA LYS A 325 6.24 -7.32 2.16
C LYS A 325 6.94 -8.58 2.65
N GLY A 326 8.27 -8.61 2.67
CA GLY A 326 9.03 -9.66 3.37
C GLY A 326 8.69 -9.72 4.87
N HIS A 327 8.47 -8.57 5.51
CA HIS A 327 8.22 -8.45 6.96
C HIS A 327 6.74 -8.63 7.33
N LEU A 328 5.84 -8.11 6.49
CA LEU A 328 4.42 -7.99 6.82
C LEU A 328 3.52 -8.94 6.01
N GLY A 329 4.05 -9.54 4.93
CA GLY A 329 3.25 -10.14 3.88
C GLY A 329 2.51 -9.08 3.06
N HIS A 330 1.44 -9.49 2.38
CA HIS A 330 0.71 -8.65 1.45
C HIS A 330 -0.72 -8.38 1.92
N CYS A 331 -0.96 -7.16 2.39
CA CYS A 331 -2.27 -6.70 2.89
C CYS A 331 -3.22 -6.20 1.79
N LEU A 332 -3.13 -6.75 0.58
CA LEU A 332 -3.93 -6.39 -0.61
C LEU A 332 -4.18 -4.87 -0.73
N ALA A 333 -5.43 -4.39 -0.62
CA ALA A 333 -5.77 -2.98 -0.76
C ALA A 333 -5.05 -2.06 0.25
N ALA A 334 -4.80 -2.55 1.47
CA ALA A 334 -4.08 -1.81 2.49
C ALA A 334 -2.57 -1.69 2.23
N ALA A 335 -2.01 -2.53 1.35
CA ALA A 335 -0.56 -2.59 1.12
C ALA A 335 0.02 -1.23 0.73
N GLY A 336 -0.54 -0.58 -0.30
CA GLY A 336 -0.07 0.73 -0.75
C GLY A 336 -0.18 1.84 0.31
N ALA A 337 -1.16 1.77 1.21
CA ALA A 337 -1.30 2.74 2.30
C ALA A 337 -0.26 2.50 3.41
N ILE A 338 -0.04 1.25 3.81
CA ILE A 338 0.99 0.85 4.78
C ILE A 338 2.38 1.25 4.26
N GLU A 339 2.61 1.00 2.97
CA GLU A 339 3.84 1.32 2.25
C GLU A 339 4.09 2.82 2.15
N THR A 340 3.03 3.62 2.03
CA THR A 340 3.13 5.09 2.07
C THR A 340 3.47 5.59 3.48
N VAL A 341 2.87 5.03 4.53
CA VAL A 341 3.25 5.35 5.92
C VAL A 341 4.72 5.01 6.16
N TYR A 342 5.16 3.83 5.72
CA TYR A 342 6.56 3.42 5.79
C TYR A 342 7.47 4.40 5.04
N ALA A 343 7.12 4.77 3.81
CA ALA A 343 7.87 5.71 2.98
C ALA A 343 7.98 7.11 3.62
N ALA A 344 6.90 7.61 4.23
CA ALA A 344 6.95 8.89 4.96
C ALA A 344 7.85 8.81 6.20
N LEU A 345 7.79 7.71 6.94
CA LEU A 345 8.66 7.49 8.11
C LEU A 345 10.12 7.28 7.71
N SER A 346 10.42 6.58 6.62
CA SER A 346 11.79 6.33 6.17
C SER A 346 12.52 7.63 5.81
N VAL A 347 11.81 8.51 5.11
CA VAL A 347 12.25 9.87 4.78
C VAL A 347 12.45 10.71 6.04
N ASN A 348 11.46 10.73 6.94
CA ASN A 348 11.49 11.56 8.15
C ASN A 348 12.59 11.12 9.12
N GLN A 349 12.82 9.81 9.24
CA GLN A 349 13.77 9.23 10.20
C GLN A 349 15.16 9.01 9.61
N ASN A 350 15.35 9.20 8.29
CA ASN A 350 16.59 8.91 7.58
C ASN A 350 17.01 7.43 7.69
N GLN A 351 16.04 6.52 7.59
CA GLN A 351 16.24 5.07 7.79
C GLN A 351 15.45 4.26 6.79
N ILE A 352 16.10 3.30 6.13
CA ILE A 352 15.47 2.37 5.19
C ILE A 352 15.64 0.96 5.76
N CYS A 353 14.61 0.13 5.68
CA CYS A 353 14.72 -1.28 6.10
C CYS A 353 15.28 -2.14 4.96
N GLY A 354 15.99 -3.21 5.28
CA GLY A 354 16.47 -4.16 4.27
C GLY A 354 15.37 -5.02 3.66
N ASN A 355 15.74 -5.91 2.74
CA ASN A 355 14.81 -6.91 2.20
C ASN A 355 14.89 -8.19 3.02
N LEU A 356 13.88 -8.42 3.87
CA LEU A 356 13.79 -9.66 4.63
C LEU A 356 13.70 -10.85 3.66
N ASN A 357 14.43 -11.92 3.99
CA ASN A 357 14.53 -13.18 3.23
C ASN A 357 15.18 -13.08 1.84
N LEU A 358 15.83 -11.96 1.51
CA LEU A 358 16.64 -11.83 0.30
C LEU A 358 18.06 -12.39 0.52
N HIS A 359 18.28 -13.65 0.14
CA HIS A 359 19.57 -14.33 0.21
C HIS A 359 20.25 -14.38 -1.16
N ASN A 360 19.50 -14.77 -2.18
CA ASN A 360 19.98 -14.94 -3.55
C ASN A 360 19.14 -14.07 -4.48
N PRO A 361 19.65 -12.94 -4.96
CA PRO A 361 18.85 -11.98 -5.72
C PRO A 361 18.55 -12.48 -7.13
N ILE A 362 17.53 -11.89 -7.76
CA ILE A 362 17.31 -11.97 -9.20
C ILE A 362 18.62 -11.67 -9.95
N SER A 363 18.95 -12.53 -10.91
CA SER A 363 20.16 -12.40 -11.71
C SER A 363 20.04 -11.28 -12.74
N ILE A 364 21.17 -10.68 -13.11
CA ILE A 364 21.21 -9.68 -14.19
C ILE A 364 20.77 -10.29 -15.54
N SER A 365 21.02 -11.58 -15.77
CA SER A 365 20.55 -12.29 -16.97
C SER A 365 19.03 -12.32 -17.06
N GLU A 366 18.32 -12.59 -15.96
CA GLU A 366 16.86 -12.57 -15.94
C GLU A 366 16.31 -11.17 -16.27
N LEU A 367 16.95 -10.11 -15.76
CA LEU A 367 16.55 -8.73 -16.08
C LEU A 367 16.78 -8.40 -17.56
N LEU A 368 17.94 -8.79 -18.11
CA LEU A 368 18.25 -8.61 -19.53
C LEU A 368 17.26 -9.33 -20.44
N GLU A 369 16.82 -10.53 -20.08
CA GLU A 369 15.81 -11.28 -20.84
C GLU A 369 14.50 -10.50 -20.98
N VAL A 370 14.03 -9.88 -19.89
CA VAL A 370 12.82 -9.06 -19.92
C VAL A 370 13.02 -7.79 -20.75
N LEU A 371 14.12 -7.07 -20.56
CA LEU A 371 14.41 -5.85 -21.33
C LEU A 371 14.51 -6.12 -22.84
N ASN A 372 15.16 -7.23 -23.21
CA ASN A 372 15.32 -7.62 -24.60
C ASN A 372 14.01 -8.11 -25.24
N SER A 373 13.08 -8.66 -24.44
CA SER A 373 11.75 -9.03 -24.94
C SER A 373 10.93 -7.82 -25.44
N ASN A 374 11.28 -6.60 -25.02
CA ASN A 374 10.66 -5.34 -25.45
C ASN A 374 11.27 -4.74 -26.72
N SER A 375 12.32 -5.36 -27.26
CA SER A 375 13.22 -4.73 -28.23
C SER A 375 13.13 -5.42 -29.59
N SER A 376 12.74 -4.68 -30.64
CA SER A 376 12.66 -5.17 -32.02
C SER A 376 13.84 -4.72 -32.91
N SER A 377 14.83 -4.00 -32.38
CA SER A 377 15.95 -3.45 -33.14
C SER A 377 17.32 -3.56 -32.44
N SER A 378 18.42 -3.47 -33.19
CA SER A 378 19.79 -3.47 -32.64
C SER A 378 20.10 -2.24 -31.78
N THR A 379 19.51 -1.08 -32.09
CA THR A 379 19.65 0.15 -31.30
C THR A 379 19.00 0.03 -29.93
N SER A 380 17.90 -0.72 -29.80
CA SER A 380 17.27 -1.00 -28.50
C SER A 380 18.12 -1.93 -27.61
N ILE A 381 18.93 -2.82 -28.19
CA ILE A 381 19.79 -3.74 -27.41
C ILE A 381 20.92 -2.97 -26.70
N SER A 382 21.60 -2.04 -27.41
CA SER A 382 22.60 -1.16 -26.79
C SER A 382 22.01 -0.26 -25.68
N SER A 383 20.74 0.13 -25.82
CA SER A 383 20.03 0.88 -24.78
C SER A 383 19.77 0.03 -23.53
N ASN A 384 19.45 -1.26 -23.70
CA ASN A 384 19.20 -2.18 -22.59
C ASN A 384 20.48 -2.49 -21.79
N GLU A 385 21.62 -2.65 -22.47
CA GLU A 385 22.92 -2.81 -21.80
C GLU A 385 23.23 -1.59 -20.91
N LYS A 386 23.02 -0.37 -21.42
CA LYS A 386 23.15 0.85 -20.62
C LYS A 386 22.22 0.85 -19.39
N CYS A 387 20.96 0.44 -19.55
CA CYS A 387 20.02 0.34 -18.43
C CYS A 387 20.58 -0.56 -17.32
N ILE A 388 21.10 -1.72 -17.71
CA ILE A 388 21.64 -2.73 -16.79
C ILE A 388 22.96 -2.30 -16.17
N ASP A 389 23.85 -1.67 -16.92
CA ASP A 389 25.11 -1.17 -16.39
C ASP A 389 24.86 -0.11 -15.31
N LEU A 390 23.94 0.83 -15.57
CA LEU A 390 23.57 1.83 -14.58
C LEU A 390 22.85 1.21 -13.38
N PHE A 391 21.89 0.30 -13.61
CA PHE A 391 21.22 -0.42 -12.52
C PHE A 391 22.24 -1.19 -11.66
N ARG A 392 23.15 -1.94 -12.26
CA ARG A 392 24.15 -2.74 -11.56
C ARG A 392 25.10 -1.88 -10.71
N ASN A 393 25.48 -0.71 -11.21
CA ASN A 393 26.46 0.15 -10.55
C ASN A 393 25.83 1.02 -9.45
N TYR A 394 24.55 1.38 -9.56
CA TYR A 394 23.92 2.39 -8.70
C TYR A 394 22.69 1.91 -7.95
N ALA A 395 22.08 0.77 -8.28
CA ALA A 395 21.00 0.18 -7.50
C ALA A 395 21.56 -0.63 -6.32
N VAL A 396 21.04 -0.39 -5.12
CA VAL A 396 21.40 -1.10 -3.91
C VAL A 396 20.17 -1.86 -3.41
N LEU A 397 20.24 -3.19 -3.39
CA LEU A 397 19.20 -4.05 -2.80
C LEU A 397 19.73 -4.63 -1.48
N PRO A 398 19.43 -4.02 -0.32
CA PRO A 398 19.96 -4.51 0.94
C PRO A 398 19.43 -5.91 1.27
N ARG A 399 20.30 -6.76 1.80
CA ARG A 399 20.03 -8.18 2.06
C ARG A 399 19.37 -8.40 3.43
N HIS A 400 19.01 -9.65 3.71
CA HIS A 400 18.33 -10.06 4.95
C HIS A 400 19.09 -9.61 6.22
N ASP A 401 20.42 -9.65 6.22
CA ASP A 401 21.27 -9.26 7.36
C ASP A 401 21.40 -7.75 7.54
N GLN A 402 21.05 -6.96 6.53
CA GLN A 402 21.06 -5.50 6.54
C GLN A 402 19.71 -4.96 6.98
N THR A 403 19.34 -5.18 8.24
CA THR A 403 18.03 -4.81 8.79
C THR A 403 17.71 -3.33 8.62
N GLN A 404 18.74 -2.48 8.61
CA GLN A 404 18.64 -1.04 8.44
C GLN A 404 19.77 -0.50 7.57
N VAL A 405 19.42 0.42 6.67
CA VAL A 405 20.32 1.09 5.74
C VAL A 405 20.13 2.59 5.84
N THR A 406 21.24 3.32 5.89
CA THR A 406 21.24 4.78 5.83
C THR A 406 20.88 5.26 4.43
N TRP A 407 20.19 6.40 4.39
CA TRP A 407 19.83 7.02 3.13
C TRP A 407 21.08 7.44 2.33
N PRO A 408 21.09 7.28 0.99
CA PRO A 408 22.19 7.75 0.15
C PRO A 408 22.42 9.27 0.27
N ASP A 409 23.67 9.71 0.13
CA ASP A 409 23.97 11.15 0.20
C ASP A 409 23.21 11.93 -0.89
N SER A 410 22.28 12.79 -0.45
CA SER A 410 21.35 13.50 -1.32
C SER A 410 20.96 14.82 -0.68
N HIS A 411 20.75 15.85 -1.51
CA HIS A 411 20.32 17.18 -1.05
C HIS A 411 18.93 17.14 -0.39
N ARG A 412 18.05 16.26 -0.89
CA ARG A 412 16.71 16.05 -0.34
C ARG A 412 16.39 14.57 -0.34
N ARG A 413 15.92 14.03 0.79
CA ARG A 413 15.46 12.64 0.89
C ARG A 413 14.11 12.50 0.17
N ILE A 414 14.09 11.73 -0.91
CA ILE A 414 12.89 11.44 -1.71
C ILE A 414 12.75 9.94 -1.95
N VAL A 415 11.61 9.37 -1.58
CA VAL A 415 11.23 7.99 -1.85
C VAL A 415 10.18 7.91 -2.95
N MET A 416 10.35 6.91 -3.83
CA MET A 416 9.31 6.43 -4.73
C MET A 416 8.65 5.19 -4.15
N THR A 417 7.34 5.20 -3.95
CA THR A 417 6.59 4.02 -3.51
C THR A 417 5.66 3.55 -4.62
N ASN A 418 5.73 2.26 -4.94
CA ASN A 418 4.98 1.63 -6.03
C ASN A 418 3.91 0.68 -5.49
N SER A 419 2.80 0.58 -6.22
CA SER A 419 1.77 -0.42 -5.96
C SER A 419 1.09 -0.84 -7.26
N SER A 420 1.01 -2.15 -7.48
CA SER A 420 0.35 -2.75 -8.65
C SER A 420 -0.73 -3.72 -8.19
N GLY A 421 -1.83 -3.83 -8.92
CA GLY A 421 -2.95 -4.68 -8.57
C GLY A 421 -3.48 -5.47 -9.75
N PHE A 422 -4.28 -6.51 -9.44
CA PHE A 422 -5.03 -7.26 -10.45
C PHE A 422 -5.87 -6.34 -11.34
N GLY A 423 -6.09 -6.76 -12.58
CA GLY A 423 -6.60 -5.93 -13.67
C GLY A 423 -5.53 -5.03 -14.30
N GLY A 424 -4.27 -5.16 -13.87
CA GLY A 424 -3.15 -4.38 -14.40
C GLY A 424 -3.20 -2.91 -13.98
N THR A 425 -3.71 -2.62 -12.78
CA THR A 425 -3.80 -1.24 -12.26
C THR A 425 -2.52 -0.89 -11.50
N ASN A 426 -1.85 0.20 -11.87
CA ASN A 426 -0.59 0.61 -11.26
C ASN A 426 -0.69 2.04 -10.72
N GLY A 427 -0.07 2.27 -9.56
CA GLY A 427 0.07 3.57 -8.96
C GLY A 427 1.46 3.78 -8.34
N THR A 428 1.93 5.01 -8.38
CA THR A 428 3.22 5.43 -7.83
C THR A 428 3.09 6.79 -7.14
N LEU A 429 3.63 6.91 -5.93
CA LEU A 429 3.79 8.19 -5.23
C LEU A 429 5.26 8.55 -5.06
N LEU A 430 5.57 9.85 -5.14
CA LEU A 430 6.83 10.42 -4.69
C LEU A 430 6.59 11.20 -3.40
N ILE A 431 7.31 10.81 -2.35
CA ILE A 431 7.23 11.41 -1.02
C ILE A 431 8.61 11.95 -0.67
N SER A 432 8.69 13.18 -0.20
CA SER A 432 9.95 13.85 0.14
C SER A 432 9.99 14.34 1.58
N GLU A 433 11.20 14.56 2.10
CA GLU A 433 11.35 15.16 3.42
C GLU A 433 10.70 16.54 3.41
N TRP A 434 9.97 16.84 4.47
CA TRP A 434 9.40 18.15 4.64
C TRP A 434 10.50 19.13 5.08
N THR A 435 10.49 20.31 4.46
CA THR A 435 11.40 21.42 4.76
C THR A 435 10.55 22.66 5.00
N ASP A 436 10.83 23.39 6.08
CA ASP A 436 10.15 24.65 6.47
C ASP A 436 10.18 25.73 5.37
#